data_AF-A0A0R3WGE0-F1
#
_entry.id   AF-A0A0R3WGE0-F1
#
_cell.length_a   1.000
_cell.length_b   1.000
_cell.length_c   1.000
_cell.angle_alpha   90.00
_cell.angle_beta   90.00
_cell.angle_gamma   90.00
#
_symmetry.space_group_name_H-M   'P 1'
#
loop_
_entity.id
_entity.type
_entity.pdbx_description
1 polymer ?
#
loop_
_entity_poly.entity_id
_entity_poly.type
_entity_poly.pdbx_seq_one_letter_code
_entity_poly.pdbx_strand_id
1 'polypeptide(L)'
;MLEINGKVYCIWRGDELVYPGHTSCAPMLKNTTSDLRVFYGWFFERPESRHDTFVWWANESYLTVTVDYTQSGTSPEVDECKTYGGPQSELVCQLT
;
A
#
# COMPACT_ATOMS: atom_id res chain seq x y z
N MET A 1 -9.39 8.38 -2.01
CA MET A 1 -10.37 7.45 -1.40
C MET A 1 -9.86 6.04 -1.62
N LEU A 2 -9.92 5.16 -0.62
CA LEU A 2 -9.59 3.74 -0.75
C LEU A 2 -10.88 2.92 -0.80
N GLU A 3 -10.97 2.12 -1.85
CA GLU A 3 -12.01 1.13 -2.06
C GLU A 3 -11.39 -0.26 -2.02
N ILE A 4 -12.08 -1.19 -1.36
CA ILE A 4 -11.68 -2.60 -1.27
C ILE A 4 -12.90 -3.41 -1.70
N ASN A 5 -12.80 -4.08 -2.85
CA ASN A 5 -13.90 -4.86 -3.47
C ASN A 5 -15.24 -4.09 -3.61
N GLY A 6 -15.24 -2.90 -4.22
CA GLY A 6 -16.49 -2.17 -4.46
C GLY A 6 -17.00 -1.36 -3.26
N LYS A 7 -16.37 -1.48 -2.07
CA LYS A 7 -16.79 -0.74 -0.87
C LYS A 7 -15.73 0.28 -0.45
N VAL A 8 -16.18 1.49 -0.16
CA VAL A 8 -15.33 2.57 0.33
C VAL A 8 -15.00 2.34 1.81
N TYR A 9 -13.71 2.32 2.11
CA TYR A 9 -13.20 2.12 3.46
C TYR A 9 -12.47 3.33 4.00
N CYS A 10 -11.72 4.05 3.18
CA CYS A 10 -11.00 5.23 3.62
C CYS A 10 -11.25 6.43 2.72
N ILE A 11 -11.40 7.61 3.31
CA ILE A 11 -11.48 8.86 2.57
C ILE A 11 -10.47 9.83 3.17
N TRP A 12 -9.73 10.52 2.31
CA TRP A 12 -8.80 11.57 2.69
C TRP A 12 -9.18 12.88 2.02
N ARG A 13 -8.88 13.99 2.69
CA ARG A 13 -8.88 15.33 2.12
C ARG A 13 -7.48 15.90 2.27
N GLY A 14 -6.73 15.94 1.16
CA GLY A 14 -5.29 16.19 1.24
C GLY A 14 -4.60 15.00 1.92
N ASP A 15 -3.88 15.29 3.01
CA ASP A 15 -3.19 14.31 3.86
C ASP A 15 -4.02 13.83 5.07
N GLU A 16 -5.12 14.52 5.38
CA GLU A 16 -5.97 14.21 6.52
C GLU A 16 -6.95 13.06 6.21
N LEU A 17 -7.04 12.10 7.13
CA LEU A 17 -8.01 11.01 7.06
C LEU A 17 -9.37 11.50 7.59
N VAL A 18 -10.38 11.56 6.73
CA VAL A 18 -11.73 12.04 7.08
C VAL A 18 -12.73 10.91 7.32
N TYR A 19 -12.45 9.70 6.83
CA TYR A 19 -13.28 8.51 7.07
C TYR A 19 -12.40 7.29 7.37
N PRO A 20 -12.32 6.84 8.65
CA PRO A 20 -11.52 5.70 9.06
C PRO A 20 -12.35 4.39 9.13
N GLY A 21 -12.84 3.90 7.99
CA GLY A 21 -13.72 2.72 7.93
C GLY A 21 -13.00 1.37 7.98
N HIS A 22 -11.66 1.34 8.00
CA HIS A 22 -10.86 0.12 8.03
C HIS A 22 -9.57 0.31 8.84
N THR A 23 -8.99 -0.78 9.33
CA THR A 23 -7.72 -0.77 10.08
C THR A 23 -6.53 -0.32 9.23
N SER A 24 -6.62 -0.47 7.91
CA SER A 24 -5.62 0.03 6.95
C SER A 24 -5.68 1.55 6.73
N CYS A 25 -6.71 2.24 7.24
CA CYS A 25 -6.83 3.68 7.08
C CYS A 25 -5.90 4.43 8.05
N ALA A 26 -4.90 5.13 7.51
CA ALA A 26 -4.02 6.00 8.28
C ALA A 26 -3.92 7.40 7.63
N PRO A 27 -3.63 8.46 8.39
CA PRO A 27 -3.23 9.75 7.82
C PRO A 27 -2.03 9.59 6.87
N MET A 28 -1.99 10.36 5.79
CA MET A 28 -0.84 10.31 4.88
C MET A 28 0.33 11.08 5.48
N LEU A 29 1.54 10.53 5.38
CA LEU A 29 2.75 11.23 5.80
C LEU A 29 3.10 12.25 4.72
N LYS A 30 3.19 13.52 5.10
CA LYS A 30 3.61 14.59 4.19
C LYS A 30 5.09 14.89 4.38
N ASN A 31 5.86 14.78 3.31
CA ASN A 31 7.20 15.35 3.26
C ASN A 31 7.07 16.84 2.92
N THR A 32 7.46 17.72 3.83
CA THR A 32 7.32 19.18 3.68
C THR A 32 8.27 19.78 2.64
N THR A 33 9.34 19.07 2.27
CA THR A 33 10.36 19.55 1.34
C THR A 33 10.05 19.19 -0.11
N SER A 34 9.48 18.00 -0.36
CA SER A 34 9.21 17.48 -1.71
C SER A 34 7.73 17.47 -2.11
N ASP A 35 6.83 17.90 -1.21
CA ASP A 35 5.36 17.76 -1.32
C ASP A 35 4.87 16.33 -1.62
N LEU A 36 5.72 15.33 -1.34
CA LEU A 36 5.37 13.93 -1.45
C LEU A 36 4.45 13.53 -0.29
N ARG A 37 3.36 12.84 -0.63
CA ARG A 37 2.46 12.20 0.34
C ARG A 37 2.66 10.70 0.28
N VAL A 38 2.97 10.09 1.42
CA VAL A 38 3.19 8.66 1.55
C VAL A 38 2.01 8.06 2.30
N PHE A 39 1.33 7.13 1.65
CA PHE A 39 0.37 6.26 2.30
C PHE A 39 1.09 4.99 2.76
N TYR A 40 0.86 4.61 4.02
CA TYR A 40 1.28 3.33 4.58
C TYR A 40 0.08 2.70 5.28
N GLY A 41 -0.07 1.39 5.14
CA GLY A 41 -1.21 0.67 5.70
C GLY A 41 -0.92 -0.82 5.81
N TRP A 42 -1.56 -1.45 6.79
CA TRP A 42 -1.50 -2.90 6.97
C TRP A 42 -2.65 -3.54 6.21
N PHE A 43 -2.34 -4.42 5.26
CA PHE A 43 -3.32 -5.16 4.48
C PHE A 43 -3.20 -6.63 4.84
N PHE A 44 -4.26 -7.17 5.45
CA PHE A 44 -4.30 -8.56 5.85
C PHE A 44 -5.07 -9.36 4.82
N GLU A 45 -4.55 -10.55 4.49
CA GLU A 45 -5.26 -11.53 3.69
C GLU A 45 -6.62 -11.83 4.33
N ARG A 46 -7.68 -11.78 3.52
CA ARG A 46 -9.02 -12.18 3.97
C ARG A 46 -9.15 -13.70 3.93
N PRO A 47 -9.89 -14.31 4.88
CA PRO A 47 -10.12 -15.75 4.86
C PRO A 47 -10.66 -16.21 3.50
N GLU A 48 -10.05 -17.27 2.95
CA GLU A 48 -10.42 -17.89 1.68
C GLU A 48 -10.22 -17.02 0.42
N SER A 49 -9.65 -15.81 0.54
CA SER A 49 -9.35 -14.96 -0.60
C SER A 49 -8.05 -15.39 -1.27
N ARG A 50 -8.09 -15.66 -2.57
CA ARG A 50 -6.87 -15.94 -3.36
C ARG A 50 -6.16 -14.66 -3.79
N HIS A 51 -6.90 -13.57 -3.92
CA HIS A 51 -6.36 -12.27 -4.28
C HIS A 51 -7.27 -11.17 -3.76
N ASP A 52 -6.69 -10.02 -3.41
CA ASP A 52 -7.44 -8.81 -3.08
C ASP A 52 -7.06 -7.68 -4.03
N THR A 53 -8.05 -6.88 -4.42
CA THR A 53 -7.85 -5.69 -5.23
C THR A 53 -8.22 -4.44 -4.43
N PHE A 54 -7.25 -3.54 -4.33
CA PHE A 54 -7.32 -2.27 -3.63
C PHE A 54 -7.31 -1.15 -4.67
N VAL A 55 -8.24 -0.20 -4.57
CA VAL A 55 -8.36 0.91 -5.51
C VAL A 55 -8.28 2.23 -4.77
N TRP A 56 -7.30 3.05 -5.11
CA TRP A 56 -7.20 4.43 -4.66
C TRP A 56 -7.75 5.34 -5.73
N TRP A 57 -8.87 5.99 -5.44
CA TRP A 57 -9.48 7.00 -6.30
C TRP A 57 -9.03 8.41 -5.90
N ALA A 58 -8.64 9.20 -6.89
CA ALA A 58 -8.56 10.66 -6.88
C ALA A 58 -9.55 11.23 -7.90
N ASN A 59 -9.62 12.55 -8.04
CA ASN A 59 -10.67 13.22 -8.82
C ASN A 59 -10.71 12.78 -10.30
N GLU A 60 -9.54 12.61 -10.92
CA GLU A 60 -9.39 12.25 -12.35
C GLU A 60 -8.46 11.04 -12.57
N SER A 61 -7.95 10.45 -11.49
CA SER A 61 -7.01 9.35 -11.57
C SER A 61 -7.35 8.27 -10.56
N TYR A 62 -6.92 7.05 -10.85
CA TYR A 62 -7.02 5.95 -9.91
C TYR A 62 -5.76 5.10 -9.98
N LEU A 63 -5.43 4.49 -8.85
CA LEU A 63 -4.40 3.47 -8.73
C LEU A 63 -5.08 2.18 -8.29
N THR A 64 -4.80 1.10 -9.00
CA THR A 64 -5.28 -0.24 -8.63
C THR A 64 -4.07 -1.09 -8.26
N VAL A 65 -4.11 -1.70 -7.08
CA VAL A 65 -3.12 -2.68 -6.63
C VAL A 65 -3.85 -3.99 -6.40
N THR A 66 -3.40 -5.05 -7.07
CA THR A 66 -3.90 -6.41 -6.83
C THR A 66 -2.80 -7.22 -6.16
N VAL A 67 -3.14 -7.84 -5.04
CA VAL A 67 -2.25 -8.75 -4.30
C VAL A 67 -2.77 -10.16 -4.50
N ASP A 68 -1.96 -11.03 -5.08
CA ASP A 68 -2.26 -12.45 -5.28
C ASP A 68 -1.54 -13.27 -4.21
N TYR A 69 -2.32 -13.85 -3.29
CA TYR A 69 -1.82 -14.62 -2.15
C TYR A 69 -1.45 -16.07 -2.54
N THR A 70 -1.76 -16.51 -3.76
CA THR A 70 -1.41 -17.85 -4.23
C THR A 70 0.04 -17.95 -4.72
N GLN A 71 0.68 -16.81 -4.94
CA GLN A 71 2.06 -16.77 -5.39
C GLN A 71 3.01 -17.01 -4.22
N SER A 72 3.86 -18.01 -4.37
CA SER A 72 4.96 -18.30 -3.45
C SER A 72 6.29 -17.95 -4.10
N GLY A 73 7.18 -17.29 -3.36
CA GLY A 73 8.51 -16.92 -3.84
C GLY A 73 9.01 -15.64 -3.20
N THR A 74 10.23 -15.24 -3.53
CA THR A 74 10.76 -13.92 -3.17
C THR A 74 10.16 -12.91 -4.15
N SER A 75 9.63 -11.77 -3.66
CA SER A 75 9.16 -10.74 -4.59
C SER A 75 10.33 -10.23 -5.45
N PRO A 76 10.11 -9.88 -6.72
CA PRO A 76 11.19 -9.40 -7.59
C PRO A 76 11.96 -8.22 -6.99
N GLU A 77 11.28 -7.34 -6.27
CA GLU A 77 11.90 -6.19 -5.60
C GLU A 77 12.86 -6.63 -4.47
N VAL A 78 12.49 -7.67 -3.72
CA VAL A 78 13.35 -8.27 -2.69
C VAL A 78 14.51 -9.03 -3.33
N ASP A 79 14.28 -9.73 -4.44
CA ASP A 79 15.32 -10.48 -5.15
C ASP A 79 16.34 -9.55 -5.81
N GLU A 80 15.88 -8.46 -6.44
CA GLU A 80 16.71 -7.38 -6.95
C GLU A 80 17.49 -6.70 -5.82
N CYS A 81 16.84 -6.42 -4.68
CA CYS A 81 17.55 -5.86 -3.53
C CYS A 81 18.62 -6.81 -2.98
N LYS A 82 18.36 -8.11 -2.88
CA LYS A 82 19.38 -9.08 -2.44
C LYS A 82 20.54 -9.18 -3.42
N THR A 83 20.25 -9.06 -4.72
CA THR A 83 21.25 -9.25 -5.78
C THR A 83 22.09 -7.98 -6.01
N TYR A 84 21.48 -6.80 -5.90
CA TYR A 84 22.09 -5.53 -6.28
C TYR A 84 22.10 -4.46 -5.17
N GLY A 85 21.43 -4.69 -4.05
CA GLY A 85 21.37 -3.78 -2.92
C GLY A 85 22.70 -3.69 -2.18
N GLY A 86 23.17 -2.47 -1.94
CA GLY A 86 24.32 -2.22 -1.08
C GLY A 86 23.99 -2.40 0.41
N PRO A 87 24.99 -2.29 1.31
CA PRO A 87 24.82 -2.53 2.75
C PRO A 87 23.83 -1.60 3.48
N GLN A 88 23.39 -0.50 2.87
CA GLN A 88 22.33 0.37 3.40
C GLN A 88 20.90 -0.13 3.11
N SER A 89 20.74 -1.07 2.18
CA SER A 89 19.44 -1.58 1.72
C SER A 89 18.94 -2.74 2.59
N GLU A 90 19.81 -3.33 3.41
CA GLU A 90 19.58 -4.58 4.13
C GLU A 90 18.44 -4.48 5.16
N LEU A 91 18.25 -3.30 5.79
CA LEU A 91 17.13 -3.03 6.71
C LEU A 91 15.79 -2.80 6.00
N VAL A 92 15.81 -2.26 4.77
CA VAL A 92 14.60 -2.04 3.96
C VAL A 92 14.10 -3.38 3.41
N CYS A 93 15.02 -4.29 3.09
CA CYS A 93 14.72 -5.57 2.46
C CYS A 93 14.35 -6.69 3.45
N GLN A 94 14.23 -6.34 4.75
CA GLN A 94 13.68 -7.21 5.80
C GLN A 94 12.26 -6.79 6.27
N LEU A 95 11.75 -5.64 5.81
CA LEU A 95 10.45 -5.09 6.21
C LEU A 95 9.31 -5.37 5.21
N THR A 96 9.62 -6.05 4.10
CA THR A 96 8.70 -6.60 3.09
C THR A 96 8.71 -8.12 3.17
#